data_AF-A0A9Q4EZE8-F1
#
_entry.id   AF-A0A9Q4EZE8-F1
#
_cell.length_a   1.000
_cell.length_b   1.000
_cell.length_c   1.000
_cell.angle_alpha   90.00
_cell.angle_beta   90.00
_cell.angle_gamma   90.00
#
_symmetry.space_group_name_H-M   'P 1'
#
loop_
_entity.id
_entity.type
_entity.pdbx_description
1 polymer ?
#
loop_
_entity_poly.entity_id
_entity_poly.type
_entity_poly.pdbx_seq_one_letter_code
_entity_poly.pdbx_strand_id
1 'polypeptide(L)' 'MLEKKQTKKIEEILTAIDLEQPAPAEEPMRQYYFMEKARRLVKTQAETLGRPLTFHVTTFGCQMNAVSVM' A
#
# COMPACT_ATOMS: atom_id res chain seq x y z
N MET A 1 -16.80 -2.11 12.99
CA MET A 1 -17.56 -2.07 11.71
C MET A 1 -17.11 -0.96 10.76
N LEU A 2 -16.57 0.16 11.27
CA LEU A 2 -16.01 1.26 10.46
C LEU A 2 -14.78 0.83 9.63
N GLU A 3 -13.90 0.00 10.20
CA GLU A 3 -12.70 -0.52 9.53
C GLU A 3 -13.02 -1.32 8.26
N LYS A 4 -14.06 -2.17 8.29
CA LYS A 4 -14.49 -2.98 7.14
C LYS A 4 -15.08 -2.17 5.99
N LYS A 5 -15.62 -0.97 6.26
CA LYS A 5 -16.13 -0.06 5.22
C LYS A 5 -14.99 0.71 4.55
N GLN A 6 -13.99 1.11 5.34
CA GLN A 6 -12.84 1.86 4.83
C GLN A 6 -11.92 0.96 3.99
N THR A 7 -11.72 -0.30 4.39
CA THR A 7 -10.96 -1.26 3.58
C THR A 7 -11.64 -1.58 2.25
N LYS A 8 -12.96 -1.75 2.21
CA LYS A 8 -13.70 -1.98 0.96
C LYS A 8 -13.52 -0.86 -0.06
N LYS A 9 -13.60 0.40 0.38
CA LYS A 9 -13.37 1.56 -0.49
C LYS A 9 -11.95 1.58 -1.07
N ILE A 10 -10.94 1.20 -0.27
CA ILE A 10 -9.55 1.13 -0.74
C ILE A 10 -9.38 0.02 -1.78
N GLU A 11 -9.98 -1.16 -1.56
CA GLU A 11 -9.94 -2.26 -2.54
C GLU A 11 -10.62 -1.88 -3.87
N GLU A 12 -11.73 -1.15 -3.82
CA GLU A 12 -12.41 -0.64 -5.02
C GLU A 12 -11.51 0.35 -5.79
N ILE A 13 -10.80 1.24 -5.09
CA ILE A 13 -9.85 2.18 -5.73
C ILE A 13 -8.68 1.42 -6.36
N LEU A 14 -8.08 0.47 -5.64
CA LEU A 14 -6.91 -0.27 -6.11
C LEU A 14 -7.21 -1.10 -7.35
N THR A 15 -8.38 -1.74 -7.41
CA THR A 15 -8.78 -2.54 -8.58
C THR A 15 -9.13 -1.71 -9.82
N ALA A 16 -9.42 -0.40 -9.66
CA ALA A 16 -9.72 0.51 -10.76
C ALA A 16 -8.48 1.18 -11.38
N ILE A 17 -7.28 0.98 -10.82
CA ILE A 17 -6.06 1.65 -11.28
C ILE A 17 -5.50 0.96 -12.52
N ASP A 18 -5.31 1.76 -13.57
CA ASP A 18 -4.55 1.36 -14.76
C ASP A 18 -3.05 1.58 -14.54
N LEU A 19 -2.28 0.49 -14.57
CA LEU A 19 -0.83 0.49 -14.38
C LEU A 19 -0.05 0.71 -15.69
N GLU A 20 -0.71 0.75 -16.86
CA GLU A 20 -0.06 1.02 -18.15
C GLU A 20 0.18 2.52 -18.36
N GLN A 21 -0.61 3.37 -17.71
CA GLN A 21 -0.46 4.82 -17.71
C GLN A 21 0.69 5.26 -16.78
N PRO A 22 1.29 6.45 -17.03
CA PRO A 22 2.26 7.02 -16.10
C PRO A 22 1.64 7.28 -14.72
N ALA A 23 2.46 7.21 -13.68
CA ALA A 23 2.01 7.45 -12.32
C ALA A 23 1.38 8.85 -12.18
N PRO A 24 0.21 8.97 -11.52
CA PRO A 24 -0.40 10.27 -11.24
C PRO A 24 0.55 11.21 -10.49
N ALA A 25 0.50 12.51 -10.79
CA ALA A 25 1.34 13.51 -10.11
C ALA A 25 0.82 13.87 -8.72
N GLU A 26 -0.50 13.80 -8.51
CA GLU A 26 -1.16 14.26 -7.30
C GLU A 26 -1.36 13.14 -6.28
N GLU A 27 -1.19 13.49 -5.02
CA GLU A 27 -1.56 12.66 -3.88
C GLU A 27 -3.06 12.82 -3.57
N PRO A 28 -3.78 11.76 -3.18
CA PRO A 28 -3.30 10.43 -2.80
C PRO A 28 -3.26 9.39 -3.93
N MET A 29 -3.68 9.74 -5.16
CA MET A 29 -3.78 8.78 -6.26
C MET A 29 -2.44 8.14 -6.62
N ARG A 30 -1.35 8.90 -6.48
CA ARG A 30 0.01 8.40 -6.63
C ARG A 30 0.36 7.29 -5.64
N GLN A 31 -0.05 7.41 -4.36
CA GLN A 31 0.13 6.34 -3.37
C GLN A 31 -0.60 5.06 -3.78
N TYR A 32 -1.87 5.16 -4.16
CA TYR A 32 -2.64 3.99 -4.57
C TYR A 32 -2.06 3.33 -5.83
N TYR A 33 -1.54 4.12 -6.78
CA TYR A 33 -0.87 3.59 -7.98
C TYR A 33 0.33 2.69 -7.63
N PHE A 34 1.20 3.15 -6.72
CA PHE A 34 2.35 2.34 -6.30
C PHE A 34 1.95 1.14 -5.43
N MET A 35 0.89 1.25 -4.63
CA MET A 35 0.35 0.12 -3.86
C MET A 35 -0.12 -1.00 -4.78
N GLU A 36 -0.87 -0.68 -5.84
CA GLU A 36 -1.36 -1.69 -6.80
C GLU A 36 -0.21 -2.27 -7.63
N LYS A 37 0.75 -1.43 -8.04
CA LYS A 37 1.98 -1.90 -8.71
C LYS A 37 2.75 -2.91 -7.85
N ALA A 38 2.92 -2.62 -6.56
CA ALA A 38 3.59 -3.53 -5.63
C ALA A 38 2.81 -4.84 -5.45
N ARG A 39 1.48 -4.79 -5.34
CA ARG A 39 0.62 -6.00 -5.26
C ARG A 39 0.83 -6.91 -6.46
N ARG A 40 0.83 -6.37 -7.68
CA ARG A 40 1.05 -7.14 -8.91
C ARG A 40 2.43 -7.80 -8.92
N LEU A 41 3.48 -7.06 -8.57
CA LEU A 41 4.85 -7.59 -8.52
C LEU A 41 5.00 -8.71 -7.49
N VAL A 42 4.50 -8.52 -6.28
CA VAL A 42 4.55 -9.52 -5.20
C VAL A 42 3.79 -10.78 -5.60
N LYS A 43 2.62 -10.64 -6.24
CA LYS A 43 1.83 -11.77 -6.73
C LYS A 43 2.59 -12.58 -7.78
N THR A 44 3.10 -11.92 -8.82
CA THR A 44 3.89 -12.59 -9.87
C THR A 44 5.13 -13.28 -9.30
N GLN A 45 5.81 -12.65 -8.34
CA GLN A 45 6.99 -13.23 -7.71
C GLN A 45 6.63 -14.42 -6.79
N ALA A 46 5.52 -14.36 -6.07
CA ALA A 46 5.02 -15.48 -5.26
C ALA A 46 4.62 -16.67 -6.13
N GLU A 47 3.95 -16.43 -7.25
CA GLU A 47 3.61 -17.45 -8.25
C GLU A 47 4.87 -18.11 -8.84
N THR A 48 5.88 -17.30 -9.18
CA THR A 48 7.16 -17.78 -9.72
C THR A 48 7.91 -18.67 -8.72
N LEU A 49 7.86 -18.35 -7.42
CA LEU A 49 8.55 -19.09 -6.36
C LEU A 49 7.73 -20.24 -5.77
N GLY A 50 6.43 -20.34 -6.10
CA GLY A 50 5.53 -21.35 -5.57
C GLY A 50 5.27 -21.25 -4.05
N ARG A 51 5.55 -20.10 -3.43
CA ARG A 51 5.38 -19.89 -1.99
C ARG A 51 4.99 -18.44 -1.67
N PRO A 52 4.27 -18.18 -0.56
CA PRO A 52 4.02 -16.83 -0.11
C PRO A 52 5.32 -16.10 0.25
N LEU A 53 5.39 -14.82 -0.12
CA LEU A 53 6.50 -13.94 0.22
C LEU A 53 6.31 -13.34 1.60
N THR A 54 7.43 -13.12 2.29
CA THR A 54 7.49 -12.41 3.57
C THR A 54 8.32 -11.15 3.41
N PHE A 55 8.04 -10.12 4.21
CA PHE A 55 8.83 -8.90 4.25
C PHE A 55 9.41 -8.69 5.65
N HIS A 56 10.57 -8.05 5.71
CA HIS A 56 11.16 -7.57 6.96
C HIS A 56 11.25 -6.05 6.88
N VAL A 57 10.73 -5.38 7.90
CA VAL A 57 10.88 -3.93 8.07
C VAL A 57 11.61 -3.68 9.38
N THR A 58 12.73 -3.00 9.31
CA THR A 58 13.46 -2.52 10.49
C THR A 58 13.15 -1.03 10.64
N THR A 59 12.31 -0.69 11.62
CA THR A 59 12.10 0.71 11.97
C THR A 59 13.11 1.11 13.03
N PHE A 60 13.88 2.16 12.79
CA PHE A 60 14.63 2.81 13.85
C PHE A 60 13.64 3.64 14.65
N GLY A 61 13.51 3.33 15.95
CA GLY A 61 12.52 3.98 16.81
C GLY A 61 12.70 5.50 16.80
N CYS A 62 11.69 6.23 16.35
CA CYS A 62 11.57 7.65 16.62
C CYS A 62 10.95 7.79 18.01
N GLN A 63 11.64 8.47 18.94
CA GLN A 63 11.05 8.85 20.22
C GLN A 63 9.94 9.86 19.94
N MET A 64 8.70 9.40 19.91
CA MET A 64 7.54 10.28 19.97
C MET A 64 7.53 10.91 21.37
N ASN A 65 8.21 12.05 21.54
CA ASN A 65 7.84 12.94 22.61
C ASN A 65 6.36 13.27 22.38
N ALA A 66 5.50 12.89 23.33
CA ALA A 66 4.13 13.38 23.35
C ALA A 66 4.23 14.90 23.19
N VAL A 67 3.68 15.44 22.11
CA VAL A 67 3.49 16.88 22.00
C VAL A 67 2.58 17.22 23.16
N SER A 68 3.16 17.77 24.24
CA SER A 68 2.40 18.39 25.30
C SER A 68 1.68 19.54 24.63
N VAL A 69 0.43 19.30 24.22
CA VAL A 69 -0.46 20.38 23.79
C VAL A 69 -0.67 21.20 25.06
N MET A 70 0.01 22.34 25.13
CA MET A 70 -0.24 23.40 26.11
C MET A 70 -1.48 24.17 25.66
#